data_AF-A0A925CBZ7-F1
#
_entry.id   AF-A0A925CBZ7-F1
#
_cell.length_a   1.000
_cell.length_b   1.000
_cell.length_c   1.000
_cell.angle_alpha   90.00
_cell.angle_beta   90.00
_cell.angle_gamma   90.00
#
_symmetry.space_group_name_H-M   'P 1'
#
loop_
_entity.id
_entity.type
_entity.pdbx_description
1 polymer ?
#
loop_
_entity_poly.entity_id
_entity_poly.type
_entity_poly.pdbx_seq_one_letter_code
_entity_poly.pdbx_strand_id
1 'polypeptide(L)'
;MNHACALGRGVVTFVIAATALADRGLAQGPEYNRYVSAGEIFYEPVPGGTGWQISAVIGFESIPGDSHDLSCTVDVLLNGAVLPGGGSGGGIFRIFIGLGGQLPGGGGITCAEFCILQCFNGTACGPIDGAQCMCVTGDHGQVPYGPGFRIIVPASMLVEGDVISVRVAAAPIPEALPEIDVTDDFASVVVALPPPCAADWNDSGAVTSADITAFLGDWFADLSGGTNVADFNESGATTSADITAFLGAWFEALANGC
;
A
#
# COMPACT_ATOMS: atom_id res chain seq x y z
N MET A 1 -12.43 83.62 25.12
CA MET A 1 -12.59 83.21 23.72
C MET A 1 -12.56 81.70 23.71
N ASN A 2 -13.75 81.10 23.75
CA ASN A 2 -13.99 79.66 23.84
C ASN A 2 -14.39 79.19 22.44
N HIS A 3 -13.65 78.25 21.86
CA HIS A 3 -14.15 77.45 20.75
C HIS A 3 -13.88 75.98 21.02
N ALA A 4 -14.95 75.30 21.41
CA ALA A 4 -15.08 73.85 21.37
C ALA A 4 -15.14 73.40 19.91
N CYS A 5 -14.38 72.36 19.56
CA CYS A 5 -14.53 71.65 18.29
C CYS A 5 -14.99 70.23 18.59
N ALA A 6 -16.22 69.92 18.17
CA ALA A 6 -16.89 68.65 18.40
C ALA A 6 -16.31 67.55 17.50
N LEU A 7 -16.03 66.39 18.10
CA LEU A 7 -15.71 65.15 17.39
C LEU A 7 -17.00 64.50 16.89
N GLY A 8 -17.29 64.65 15.60
CA GLY A 8 -18.30 63.85 14.89
C GLY A 8 -17.73 62.47 14.56
N ARG A 9 -18.25 61.41 15.19
CA ARG A 9 -17.99 60.02 14.79
C ARG A 9 -18.80 59.69 13.54
N GLY A 10 -18.20 59.83 12.37
CA GLY A 10 -18.70 59.23 11.14
C GLY A 10 -18.31 57.75 11.10
N VAL A 11 -19.29 56.86 11.19
CA VAL A 11 -19.11 55.44 10.88
C VAL A 11 -18.97 55.33 9.36
N VAL A 12 -17.75 55.12 8.87
CA VAL A 12 -17.49 54.80 7.47
C VAL A 12 -17.76 53.30 7.30
N THR A 13 -18.94 52.96 6.81
CA THR A 13 -19.25 51.60 6.36
C THR A 13 -18.48 51.35 5.05
N PHE A 14 -17.35 50.65 5.14
CA PHE A 14 -16.70 50.06 3.98
C PHE A 14 -17.59 48.92 3.46
N VAL A 15 -18.32 49.19 2.38
CA VAL A 15 -18.91 48.12 1.57
C VAL A 15 -17.76 47.53 0.76
N ILE A 16 -17.16 46.44 1.27
CA ILE A 16 -16.33 45.57 0.45
C ILE A 16 -17.29 44.91 -0.52
N ALA A 17 -17.37 45.47 -1.73
CA ALA A 17 -17.97 44.76 -2.86
C ALA A 17 -17.05 43.56 -3.14
N ALA A 18 -17.37 42.43 -2.51
CA ALA A 18 -16.89 41.13 -2.95
C ALA A 18 -17.39 40.98 -4.38
N THR A 19 -16.52 41.33 -5.33
CA THR A 19 -16.73 40.94 -6.71
C THR A 19 -16.64 39.43 -6.65
N ALA A 20 -17.78 38.75 -6.66
CA ALA A 20 -17.82 37.34 -6.96
C ALA A 20 -17.15 37.22 -8.32
N LEU A 21 -15.86 36.88 -8.32
CA LEU A 21 -15.27 36.17 -9.43
C LEU A 21 -16.23 35.01 -9.62
N ALA A 22 -17.06 35.12 -10.66
CA ALA A 22 -17.75 34.00 -11.20
C ALA A 22 -16.64 33.00 -11.47
N ASP A 23 -16.49 32.08 -10.51
CA ASP A 23 -15.73 30.88 -10.63
C ASP A 23 -16.25 30.31 -11.94
N ARG A 24 -15.44 30.46 -13.00
CA ARG A 24 -15.74 29.77 -14.23
C ARG A 24 -15.65 28.34 -13.77
N GLY A 25 -16.80 27.73 -13.50
CA GLY A 25 -16.92 26.32 -13.29
C GLY A 25 -16.13 25.72 -14.43
N LEU A 26 -14.91 25.30 -14.12
CA LEU A 26 -14.12 24.44 -14.97
C LEU A 26 -15.13 23.37 -15.31
N ALA A 27 -15.48 23.27 -16.58
CA ALA A 27 -16.44 22.27 -17.03
C ALA A 27 -15.94 20.97 -16.43
N GLN A 28 -16.61 20.50 -15.37
CA GLN A 28 -16.11 19.38 -14.61
C GLN A 28 -16.12 18.25 -15.63
N GLY A 29 -14.92 17.80 -15.98
CA GLY A 29 -14.77 16.64 -16.84
C GLY A 29 -15.58 15.49 -16.26
N PRO A 30 -15.79 14.42 -17.04
CA PRO A 30 -16.45 13.23 -16.52
C PRO A 30 -15.82 12.86 -15.18
N GLU A 31 -16.70 12.85 -14.18
CA GLU A 31 -16.48 12.41 -12.83
C GLU A 31 -15.66 11.09 -12.86
N TYR A 32 -14.51 11.07 -12.17
CA TYR A 32 -13.68 9.87 -11.98
C TYR A 32 -13.65 9.49 -10.50
N ASN A 33 -13.66 8.19 -10.23
CA ASN A 33 -13.58 7.64 -8.89
C ASN A 33 -12.44 6.63 -8.80
N ARG A 34 -11.63 6.71 -7.74
CA ARG A 34 -10.66 5.68 -7.40
C ARG A 34 -11.24 4.81 -6.30
N TYR A 35 -10.80 3.57 -6.25
CA TYR A 35 -11.16 2.72 -5.14
C TYR A 35 -10.01 1.80 -4.78
N VAL A 36 -9.99 1.41 -3.51
CA VAL A 36 -9.20 0.29 -3.01
C VAL A 36 -10.11 -0.60 -2.19
N SER A 37 -10.05 -1.91 -2.41
CA SER A 37 -10.84 -2.87 -1.62
C SER A 37 -9.95 -3.69 -0.69
N ALA A 38 -10.50 -4.13 0.44
CA ALA A 38 -9.75 -4.98 1.38
C ALA A 38 -9.35 -6.32 0.75
N GLY A 39 -10.15 -6.85 -0.18
CA GLY A 39 -9.85 -8.08 -0.92
C GLY A 39 -8.75 -7.93 -1.97
N GLU A 40 -8.32 -6.70 -2.23
CA GLU A 40 -7.21 -6.36 -3.14
C GLU A 40 -5.92 -5.99 -2.39
N ILE A 41 -5.92 -6.10 -1.05
CA ILE A 41 -4.72 -5.99 -0.23
C ILE A 41 -4.17 -7.40 0.00
N PHE A 42 -2.95 -7.63 -0.47
CA PHE A 42 -2.22 -8.89 -0.29
C PHE A 42 -0.95 -8.64 0.50
N TYR A 43 -0.54 -9.63 1.28
CA TYR A 43 0.74 -9.61 1.99
C TYR A 43 1.37 -10.99 1.88
N GLU A 44 2.66 -11.03 1.57
CA GLU A 44 3.41 -12.28 1.38
C GLU A 44 4.85 -12.13 1.91
N PRO A 45 5.50 -13.21 2.37
CA PRO A 45 6.90 -13.16 2.76
C PRO A 45 7.77 -12.77 1.56
N VAL A 46 8.82 -11.99 1.78
CA VAL A 46 9.78 -11.69 0.70
C VAL A 46 10.57 -12.96 0.36
N PRO A 47 10.56 -13.44 -0.90
CA PRO A 47 11.29 -14.66 -1.26
C PRO A 47 12.78 -14.56 -0.95
N GLY A 48 13.28 -15.42 -0.06
CA GLY A 48 14.69 -15.47 0.34
C GLY A 48 15.18 -14.25 1.15
N GLY A 49 14.28 -13.40 1.63
CA GLY A 49 14.59 -12.21 2.42
C GLY A 49 14.02 -12.26 3.84
N THR A 50 14.42 -11.30 4.66
CA THR A 50 13.79 -11.05 5.97
C THR A 50 12.67 -10.04 5.79
N GLY A 51 11.43 -10.41 6.13
CA GLY A 51 10.29 -9.50 6.16
C GLY A 51 9.17 -9.88 5.19
N TRP A 52 8.27 -8.93 4.97
CA TRP A 52 7.06 -9.09 4.18
C TRP A 52 7.00 -8.06 3.08
N GLN A 53 6.29 -8.37 2.01
CA GLN A 53 5.85 -7.39 1.03
C GLN A 53 4.34 -7.26 1.10
N ILE A 54 3.86 -6.03 1.21
CA ILE A 54 2.46 -5.68 1.13
C ILE A 54 2.20 -5.16 -0.26
N SER A 55 1.13 -5.61 -0.89
CA SER A 55 0.68 -5.10 -2.16
C SER A 55 -0.79 -4.75 -2.13
N ALA A 56 -1.17 -3.74 -2.89
CA ALA A 56 -2.56 -3.37 -3.04
C ALA A 56 -2.85 -3.04 -4.50
N VAL A 57 -4.04 -3.41 -4.97
CA VAL A 57 -4.54 -2.96 -6.27
C VAL A 57 -5.39 -1.71 -6.06
N ILE A 58 -5.10 -0.67 -6.83
CA ILE A 58 -5.89 0.57 -6.86
C ILE A 58 -6.59 0.60 -8.21
N GLY A 59 -7.92 0.62 -8.16
CA GLY A 59 -8.79 0.62 -9.33
C GLY A 59 -9.32 2.01 -9.67
N PHE A 60 -9.82 2.14 -10.89
CA PHE A 60 -10.52 3.32 -11.38
C PHE A 60 -11.88 2.90 -11.94
N GLU A 61 -12.97 3.46 -11.40
CA GLU A 61 -14.34 3.07 -11.78
C GLU A 61 -14.70 3.53 -13.21
N SER A 62 -14.17 4.68 -13.62
CA SER A 62 -14.30 5.20 -14.97
C SER A 62 -12.93 5.70 -15.45
N ILE A 63 -12.51 5.27 -16.64
CA ILE A 63 -11.45 5.96 -17.37
C ILE A 63 -12.15 6.98 -18.26
N PRO A 64 -11.88 8.28 -18.10
CA PRO A 64 -12.35 9.28 -19.04
C PRO A 64 -11.94 8.92 -20.47
N GLY A 65 -12.78 9.24 -21.46
CA GLY A 65 -12.41 9.04 -22.88
C GLY A 65 -11.20 9.86 -23.33
N ASP A 66 -10.80 10.86 -22.53
CA ASP A 66 -9.66 11.74 -22.76
C ASP A 66 -8.51 11.47 -21.77
N SER A 67 -7.31 11.99 -22.06
CA SER A 67 -6.16 11.83 -21.16
C SER A 67 -6.22 12.83 -20.00
N HIS A 68 -6.14 12.34 -18.76
CA HIS A 68 -6.16 13.17 -17.55
C HIS A 68 -5.03 12.81 -16.58
N ASP A 69 -4.61 13.80 -15.81
CA ASP A 69 -3.73 13.61 -14.66
C ASP A 69 -4.59 13.14 -13.48
N LEU A 70 -4.43 11.86 -13.10
CA LEU A 70 -5.16 11.23 -11.99
C LEU A 70 -4.23 11.03 -10.79
N SER A 71 -3.23 11.90 -10.64
CA SER A 71 -2.28 11.85 -9.54
C SER A 71 -2.94 11.66 -8.19
N CYS A 72 -2.41 10.71 -7.44
CA CYS A 72 -2.87 10.38 -6.10
C CYS A 72 -1.68 10.25 -5.14
N THR A 73 -1.94 10.46 -3.85
CA THR A 73 -1.06 9.98 -2.79
C THR A 73 -1.55 8.61 -2.36
N VAL A 74 -0.60 7.69 -2.15
CA VAL A 74 -0.93 6.37 -1.62
C VAL A 74 -0.12 6.11 -0.37
N ASP A 75 -0.81 6.02 0.75
CA ASP A 75 -0.22 5.65 2.03
C ASP A 75 -0.56 4.21 2.36
N VAL A 76 0.46 3.39 2.60
CA VAL A 76 0.30 2.07 3.22
C VAL A 76 0.68 2.21 4.68
N LEU A 77 -0.26 1.88 5.56
CA LEU A 77 -0.09 1.96 7.00
C LEU A 77 -0.08 0.56 7.60
N LEU A 78 0.84 0.32 8.54
CA LEU A 78 0.87 -0.85 9.39
C LEU A 78 0.58 -0.41 10.82
N ASN A 79 -0.52 -0.89 11.40
CA ASN A 79 -0.99 -0.50 12.74
C ASN A 79 -1.12 1.03 12.91
N GLY A 80 -1.52 1.72 11.84
CA GLY A 80 -1.66 3.18 11.80
C GLY A 80 -0.36 3.95 11.58
N ALA A 81 0.79 3.30 11.53
CA ALA A 81 2.07 3.93 11.16
C ALA A 81 2.30 3.81 9.64
N VAL A 82 2.61 4.92 8.97
CA VAL A 82 2.92 4.92 7.53
C VAL A 82 4.22 4.16 7.30
N LEU A 83 4.18 3.16 6.41
CA LEU A 83 5.36 2.41 6.02
C LEU A 83 6.27 3.24 5.12
N PRO A 84 7.60 3.15 5.28
CA PRO A 84 8.54 3.74 4.34
C PRO A 84 8.41 3.01 3.01
N GLY A 85 7.68 3.58 2.06
CA GLY A 85 7.74 3.16 0.67
C GLY A 85 9.20 3.18 0.19
N GLY A 86 9.54 2.40 -0.84
CA GLY A 86 10.86 2.44 -1.49
C GLY A 86 11.31 3.83 -1.96
N GLY A 87 10.41 4.82 -1.96
CA GLY A 87 10.72 6.23 -1.71
C GLY A 87 10.06 6.69 -0.41
N SER A 88 10.87 7.09 0.57
CA SER A 88 10.52 7.84 1.80
C SER A 88 9.02 8.02 2.13
N GLY A 89 8.40 7.06 2.82
CA GLY A 89 7.18 7.22 3.65
C GLY A 89 6.01 7.97 3.01
N GLY A 90 5.02 7.25 2.49
CA GLY A 90 3.89 7.86 1.78
C GLY A 90 4.36 8.43 0.44
N GLY A 91 4.38 7.57 -0.58
CA GLY A 91 4.78 7.99 -1.91
C GLY A 91 3.66 8.80 -2.55
N ILE A 92 3.99 9.96 -3.12
CA ILE A 92 3.11 10.56 -4.13
C ILE A 92 3.23 9.67 -5.37
N PHE A 93 2.12 9.19 -5.91
CA PHE A 93 2.11 8.45 -7.17
C PHE A 93 1.51 9.35 -8.24
N ARG A 94 2.34 9.70 -9.23
CA ARG A 94 1.88 10.51 -10.36
C ARG A 94 1.37 9.58 -11.45
N ILE A 95 0.05 9.43 -11.54
CA ILE A 95 -0.55 8.46 -12.44
C ILE A 95 -1.18 9.19 -13.60
N PHE A 96 -0.64 8.94 -14.78
CA PHE A 96 -1.19 9.45 -16.02
C PHE A 96 -1.94 8.31 -16.70
N ILE A 97 -3.26 8.47 -16.84
CA ILE A 97 -4.07 7.55 -17.63
C ILE A 97 -4.41 8.25 -18.94
N GLY A 98 -4.01 7.62 -20.04
CA GLY A 98 -4.26 8.12 -21.39
C GLY A 98 -4.56 6.95 -22.32
N LEU A 99 -5.76 6.96 -22.91
CA LEU A 99 -6.17 6.03 -23.96
C LEU A 99 -5.50 6.41 -25.28
N GLY A 100 -4.18 6.25 -25.40
CA GLY A 100 -3.43 6.46 -26.64
C GLY A 100 -3.47 7.89 -27.23
N GLY A 101 -4.17 8.83 -26.59
CA GLY A 101 -4.24 10.23 -26.96
C GLY A 101 -2.98 11.01 -26.58
N GLN A 102 -2.74 12.12 -27.26
CA GLN A 102 -1.68 13.07 -26.90
C GLN A 102 -2.02 13.71 -25.54
N LEU A 103 -1.04 13.82 -24.65
CA LEU A 103 -1.26 14.47 -23.36
C LEU A 103 -1.60 15.97 -23.55
N PRO A 104 -2.52 16.52 -22.74
CA PRO A 104 -2.82 17.95 -22.76
C PRO A 104 -1.56 18.77 -22.49
N GLY A 105 -1.17 19.62 -23.44
CA GLY A 105 0.00 20.52 -23.32
C GLY A 105 1.36 19.91 -23.69
N GLY A 106 1.43 18.62 -24.03
CA GLY A 106 2.70 17.90 -24.25
C GLY A 106 3.32 17.99 -25.65
N GLY A 107 2.88 18.89 -26.53
CA GLY A 107 3.44 19.00 -27.90
C GLY A 107 3.24 17.75 -28.77
N GLY A 108 2.33 16.86 -28.38
CA GLY A 108 1.97 15.68 -29.14
C GLY A 108 2.56 14.36 -28.69
N ILE A 109 3.15 14.33 -27.50
CA ILE A 109 3.66 13.10 -26.87
C ILE A 109 2.51 12.24 -26.34
N THR A 110 2.57 10.95 -26.64
CA THR A 110 1.70 9.91 -26.08
C THR A 110 1.99 9.69 -24.59
N CYS A 111 1.06 9.06 -23.86
CA CYS A 111 1.29 8.65 -22.47
C CYS A 111 2.60 7.84 -22.34
N ALA A 112 2.83 6.89 -23.26
CA ALA A 112 4.08 6.13 -23.34
C ALA A 112 5.32 7.01 -23.56
N GLU A 113 5.27 7.97 -24.49
CA GLU A 113 6.37 8.91 -24.72
C GLU A 113 6.60 9.85 -23.54
N PHE A 114 5.56 10.26 -22.82
CA PHE A 114 5.71 11.05 -21.61
C PHE A 114 6.36 10.24 -20.49
N CYS A 115 5.90 9.00 -20.26
CA CYS A 115 6.59 8.10 -19.34
C CYS A 115 8.06 7.89 -19.76
N ILE A 116 8.35 7.77 -21.05
CA ILE A 116 9.75 7.63 -21.53
C ILE A 116 10.54 8.94 -21.32
N LEU A 117 10.01 10.09 -21.70
CA LEU A 117 10.73 11.36 -21.64
C LEU A 117 10.94 11.87 -20.21
N GLN A 118 9.97 11.61 -19.33
CA GLN A 118 10.01 12.08 -17.96
C GLN A 118 10.63 11.03 -17.03
N CYS A 119 10.39 9.72 -17.27
CA CYS A 119 10.81 8.66 -16.35
C CYS A 119 12.06 7.89 -16.81
N PHE A 120 12.41 7.91 -18.10
CA PHE A 120 13.52 7.12 -18.65
C PHE A 120 14.74 7.98 -18.99
N ASN A 121 15.65 8.08 -18.01
CA ASN A 121 17.08 8.07 -18.31
C ASN A 121 17.65 6.65 -18.13
N GLY A 122 16.91 5.62 -18.58
CA GLY A 122 17.40 4.24 -18.73
C GLY A 122 17.34 3.33 -17.49
N THR A 123 16.78 3.79 -16.37
CA THR A 123 16.48 2.96 -15.19
C THR A 123 15.01 3.10 -14.83
N ALA A 124 14.39 2.02 -14.32
CA ALA A 124 12.99 1.94 -13.89
C ALA A 124 12.48 3.25 -13.27
N CYS A 125 11.24 3.64 -13.61
CA CYS A 125 10.56 4.88 -13.21
C CYS A 125 11.12 5.48 -11.91
N GLY A 126 12.13 6.34 -12.07
CA GLY A 126 12.74 7.02 -10.93
C GLY A 126 11.77 8.05 -10.36
N PRO A 127 11.88 8.40 -9.07
CA PRO A 127 11.07 9.44 -8.49
C PRO A 127 11.34 10.78 -9.18
N ILE A 128 10.35 11.36 -9.85
CA ILE A 128 10.37 12.76 -10.31
C ILE A 128 9.68 13.56 -9.21
N ASP A 129 10.40 14.48 -8.57
CA ASP A 129 9.88 15.25 -7.42
C ASP A 129 9.33 14.36 -6.29
N GLY A 130 9.91 13.16 -6.10
CA GLY A 130 9.44 12.19 -5.12
C GLY A 130 8.24 11.35 -5.59
N ALA A 131 7.75 11.55 -6.83
CA ALA A 131 6.61 10.84 -7.37
C ALA A 131 6.99 9.70 -8.33
N GLN A 132 6.35 8.54 -8.15
CA GLN A 132 6.47 7.43 -9.10
C GLN A 132 5.48 7.63 -10.25
N CYS A 133 6.02 7.70 -11.46
CA CYS A 133 5.21 7.88 -12.66
C CYS A 133 4.83 6.55 -13.30
N MET A 134 3.55 6.42 -13.67
CA MET A 134 3.03 5.22 -14.30
C MET A 134 2.03 5.56 -15.38
N CYS A 135 2.08 4.79 -16.46
CA CYS A 135 1.20 4.91 -17.61
C CYS A 135 0.32 3.65 -17.68
N VAL A 136 -0.98 3.82 -17.48
CA VAL A 136 -1.96 2.74 -17.61
C VAL A 136 -2.61 2.85 -18.99
N THR A 137 -2.32 1.91 -19.88
CA THR A 137 -2.98 1.84 -21.19
C THR A 137 -4.29 1.06 -21.05
N GLY A 138 -5.43 1.65 -21.43
CA GLY A 138 -6.76 1.02 -21.26
C GLY A 138 -7.04 -0.21 -22.13
N ASP A 139 -6.03 -0.78 -22.79
CA ASP A 139 -6.15 -1.98 -23.64
C ASP A 139 -5.81 -3.29 -22.89
N HIS A 140 -5.80 -3.27 -21.55
CA HIS A 140 -5.54 -4.47 -20.75
C HIS A 140 -6.77 -5.39 -20.71
N GLY A 141 -6.96 -6.12 -21.80
CA GLY A 141 -7.62 -7.41 -21.74
C GLY A 141 -6.93 -8.30 -20.68
N GLN A 142 -7.69 -8.70 -19.67
CA GLN A 142 -7.43 -9.82 -18.76
C GLN A 142 -6.61 -9.57 -17.48
N VAL A 143 -6.69 -8.39 -16.85
CA VAL A 143 -6.70 -8.38 -15.38
C VAL A 143 -8.15 -8.52 -14.92
N PRO A 144 -8.50 -9.50 -14.05
CA PRO A 144 -9.87 -9.72 -13.60
C PRO A 144 -10.53 -8.50 -12.92
N TYR A 145 -9.73 -7.50 -12.55
CA TYR A 145 -10.09 -6.40 -11.66
C TYR A 145 -10.22 -5.03 -12.35
N GLY A 146 -10.23 -4.97 -13.70
CA GLY A 146 -10.37 -3.71 -14.44
C GLY A 146 -9.06 -2.89 -14.51
N PRO A 147 -9.12 -1.63 -15.00
CA PRO A 147 -7.95 -0.76 -15.07
C PRO A 147 -7.49 -0.38 -13.67
N GLY A 148 -6.29 -0.81 -13.30
CA GLY A 148 -5.71 -0.50 -12.01
C GLY A 148 -4.21 -0.73 -11.99
N PHE A 149 -3.59 -0.46 -10.85
CA PHE A 149 -2.17 -0.71 -10.65
C PHE A 149 -1.90 -1.38 -9.31
N ARG A 150 -0.82 -2.16 -9.25
CA ARG A 150 -0.36 -2.82 -8.03
C ARG A 150 0.82 -2.04 -7.44
N ILE A 151 0.68 -1.59 -6.20
CA ILE A 151 1.82 -1.11 -5.40
C ILE A 151 2.46 -2.27 -4.66
N ILE A 152 3.76 -2.18 -4.38
CA ILE A 152 4.47 -3.13 -3.53
C ILE A 152 5.31 -2.33 -2.52
N VAL A 153 5.07 -2.55 -1.24
CA VAL A 153 5.74 -1.88 -0.13
C VAL A 153 6.39 -2.92 0.78
N PRO A 154 7.71 -2.83 1.02
CA PRO A 154 8.36 -3.70 1.99
C PRO A 154 7.90 -3.35 3.41
N ALA A 155 7.67 -4.38 4.21
CA ALA A 155 7.33 -4.28 5.61
C ALA A 155 8.29 -5.12 6.46
N SER A 156 8.42 -4.76 7.73
CA SER A 156 9.05 -5.61 8.74
C SER A 156 8.25 -6.91 8.92
N MET A 157 8.71 -7.79 9.82
CA MET A 157 7.96 -8.98 10.20
C MET A 157 6.54 -8.59 10.63
N LEU A 158 5.53 -9.08 9.89
CA LEU A 158 4.13 -8.98 10.26
C LEU A 158 3.83 -10.04 11.31
N VAL A 159 2.94 -9.72 12.24
CA VAL A 159 2.41 -10.65 13.25
C VAL A 159 0.90 -10.79 13.10
N GLU A 160 0.37 -11.91 13.60
CA GLU A 160 -1.09 -12.11 13.62
C GLU A 160 -1.79 -10.98 14.38
N GLY A 161 -2.85 -10.43 13.77
CA GLY A 161 -3.61 -9.31 14.32
C GLY A 161 -3.11 -7.93 13.91
N ASP A 162 -1.97 -7.82 13.23
CA ASP A 162 -1.55 -6.57 12.61
C ASP A 162 -2.63 -6.05 11.65
N VAL A 163 -2.80 -4.73 11.56
CA VAL A 163 -3.75 -4.09 10.65
C VAL A 163 -2.99 -3.38 9.56
N ILE A 164 -3.15 -3.86 8.33
CA ILE A 164 -2.67 -3.19 7.13
C ILE A 164 -3.79 -2.29 6.65
N SER A 165 -3.51 -1.01 6.42
CA SER A 165 -4.45 -0.08 5.81
C SER A 165 -3.84 0.58 4.59
N VAL A 166 -4.64 0.80 3.55
CA VAL A 166 -4.26 1.53 2.36
C VAL A 166 -5.16 2.75 2.26
N ARG A 167 -4.56 3.92 2.09
CA ARG A 167 -5.23 5.18 1.83
C ARG A 167 -4.82 5.67 0.46
N VAL A 168 -5.80 5.97 -0.37
CA VAL A 168 -5.64 6.70 -1.61
C VAL A 168 -6.21 8.09 -1.35
N ALA A 169 -5.62 9.12 -1.93
CA ALA A 169 -6.22 10.45 -1.92
C ALA A 169 -5.75 11.21 -3.15
N ALA A 170 -6.53 12.18 -3.62
CA ALA A 170 -6.08 13.09 -4.67
C ALA A 170 -4.75 13.75 -4.28
N ALA A 171 -3.79 13.77 -5.21
CA ALA A 171 -2.54 14.48 -4.97
C ALA A 171 -2.87 15.97 -4.78
N PRO A 172 -2.20 16.66 -3.83
CA PRO A 172 -2.45 18.08 -3.56
C PRO A 172 -1.77 18.97 -4.62
N ILE A 173 -1.96 18.65 -5.90
CA ILE A 173 -1.45 19.40 -7.04
C ILE A 173 -2.61 20.10 -7.76
N PRO A 174 -2.45 21.35 -8.23
CA PRO A 174 -3.52 22.11 -8.87
C PRO A 174 -4.13 21.44 -10.11
N GLU A 175 -3.36 20.59 -10.78
CA GLU A 175 -3.76 19.91 -12.02
C GLU A 175 -4.54 18.62 -11.80
N ALA A 176 -4.54 18.07 -10.57
CA ALA A 176 -5.28 16.86 -10.27
C ALA A 176 -6.79 17.16 -10.31
N LEU A 177 -7.54 16.33 -11.02
CA LEU A 177 -8.99 16.46 -11.02
C LEU A 177 -9.53 16.17 -9.61
N PRO A 178 -10.55 16.91 -9.15
CA PRO A 178 -11.23 16.59 -7.91
C PRO A 178 -11.94 15.24 -8.05
N GLU A 179 -11.89 14.45 -6.99
CA GLU A 179 -12.59 13.19 -6.89
C GLU A 179 -14.04 13.39 -6.47
N ILE A 180 -14.92 12.50 -6.91
CA ILE A 180 -16.36 12.56 -6.62
C ILE A 180 -16.64 12.09 -5.20
N ASP A 181 -16.02 10.98 -4.82
CA ASP A 181 -16.22 10.29 -3.55
C ASP A 181 -14.86 10.07 -2.88
N VAL A 182 -14.77 10.43 -1.61
CA VAL A 182 -13.54 10.29 -0.81
C VAL A 182 -13.69 9.18 0.25
N THR A 183 -14.77 8.41 0.20
CA THR A 183 -15.13 7.44 1.25
C THR A 183 -14.66 6.02 0.98
N ASP A 184 -14.42 5.65 -0.27
CA ASP A 184 -13.93 4.35 -0.76
C ASP A 184 -12.41 4.31 -1.03
N ASP A 185 -11.76 5.44 -0.83
CA ASP A 185 -10.30 5.67 -0.82
C ASP A 185 -9.55 5.00 0.35
N PHE A 186 -10.24 4.19 1.15
CA PHE A 186 -9.66 3.55 2.33
C PHE A 186 -10.09 2.09 2.45
N ALA A 187 -9.11 1.21 2.54
CA ALA A 187 -9.31 -0.20 2.85
C ALA A 187 -8.35 -0.66 3.93
N SER A 188 -8.78 -1.65 4.72
CA SER A 188 -7.95 -2.29 5.72
C SER A 188 -8.17 -3.79 5.74
N VAL A 189 -7.10 -4.54 5.97
CA VAL A 189 -7.12 -5.98 6.22
C VAL A 189 -6.40 -6.27 7.53
N VAL A 190 -6.95 -7.19 8.31
CA VAL A 190 -6.25 -7.74 9.48
C VAL A 190 -5.40 -8.91 9.01
N VAL A 191 -4.12 -8.89 9.35
CA VAL A 191 -3.18 -9.95 9.05
C VAL A 191 -3.63 -11.19 9.81
N ALA A 192 -4.15 -12.15 9.05
CA ALA A 192 -4.31 -13.52 9.48
C ALA A 192 -3.10 -14.29 8.94
N LEU A 193 -2.13 -14.58 9.81
CA LEU A 193 -1.06 -15.50 9.47
C LEU A 193 -1.60 -16.93 9.59
N PRO A 194 -1.17 -17.86 8.73
CA PRO A 194 -1.38 -19.26 9.03
C PRO A 194 -0.76 -19.55 10.42
N PRO A 195 -1.39 -20.41 11.23
CA PRO A 195 -0.82 -20.77 12.51
C PRO A 195 0.63 -21.23 12.32
N PRO A 196 1.56 -20.87 13.23
CA PRO A 196 2.95 -21.24 13.10
C PRO A 196 3.06 -22.73 12.85
N CYS A 197 3.83 -23.09 11.83
CA CYS A 197 3.98 -24.47 11.46
C CYS A 197 4.83 -25.16 12.51
N ALA A 198 4.22 -25.98 13.36
CA ALA A 198 4.95 -26.70 14.40
C ALA A 198 6.10 -27.58 13.81
N ALA A 199 6.02 -27.93 12.52
CA ALA A 199 7.06 -28.65 11.79
C ALA A 199 8.28 -27.80 11.35
N ASP A 200 8.15 -26.47 11.27
CA ASP A 200 9.24 -25.52 10.97
C ASP A 200 9.92 -25.11 12.28
N TRP A 201 10.57 -26.09 12.92
CA TRP A 201 11.09 -25.96 14.29
C TRP A 201 12.13 -24.85 14.46
N ASN A 202 12.85 -24.49 13.40
CA ASN A 202 13.88 -23.45 13.45
C ASN A 202 13.39 -22.07 12.97
N ASP A 203 12.08 -21.91 12.75
CA ASP A 203 11.44 -20.69 12.27
C ASP A 203 12.04 -20.14 10.96
N SER A 204 12.48 -21.02 10.06
CA SER A 204 13.11 -20.61 8.79
C SER A 204 12.11 -20.18 7.73
N GLY A 205 10.82 -20.46 7.93
CA GLY A 205 9.77 -20.34 6.93
C GLY A 205 9.71 -21.52 5.98
N ALA A 206 10.45 -22.60 6.23
CA ALA A 206 10.52 -23.77 5.35
C ALA A 206 10.72 -25.08 6.12
N VAL A 207 9.80 -26.02 5.94
CA VAL A 207 9.90 -27.36 6.53
C VAL A 207 10.92 -28.21 5.75
N THR A 208 12.08 -28.44 6.36
CA THR A 208 13.23 -29.15 5.79
C THR A 208 13.84 -30.12 6.81
N SER A 209 14.93 -30.81 6.44
CA SER A 209 15.68 -31.63 7.40
C SER A 209 16.47 -30.80 8.43
N ALA A 210 16.58 -29.47 8.24
CA ALA A 210 17.17 -28.59 9.22
C ALA A 210 16.31 -28.50 10.49
N ASP A 211 14.99 -28.60 10.35
CA ASP A 211 14.03 -28.60 11.47
C ASP A 211 14.18 -29.84 12.34
N ILE A 212 14.36 -31.01 11.72
CA ILE A 212 14.65 -32.25 12.45
C ILE A 212 15.94 -32.09 13.26
N THR A 213 16.97 -31.50 12.67
CA THR A 213 18.26 -31.33 13.34
C THR A 213 18.15 -30.35 14.51
N ALA A 214 17.38 -29.26 14.33
CA ALA A 214 17.09 -28.29 15.38
C ALA A 214 16.28 -28.91 16.53
N PHE A 215 15.18 -29.59 16.21
CA PHE A 215 14.33 -30.29 17.18
C PHE A 215 15.11 -31.32 18.00
N LEU A 216 15.93 -32.15 17.35
CA LEU A 216 16.76 -33.12 18.06
C LEU A 216 17.80 -32.45 18.96
N GLY A 217 18.33 -31.29 18.55
CA GLY A 217 19.22 -30.48 19.38
C GLY A 217 18.56 -30.06 20.70
N ASP A 218 17.36 -29.50 20.62
CA ASP A 218 16.58 -29.07 21.79
C ASP A 218 16.13 -30.27 22.62
N TRP A 219 15.75 -31.38 21.99
CA TRP A 219 15.38 -32.62 22.67
C TRP A 219 16.54 -33.20 23.49
N PHE A 220 17.76 -33.25 22.95
CA PHE A 220 18.93 -33.68 23.72
C PHE A 220 19.27 -32.71 24.85
N ALA A 221 19.09 -31.41 24.63
CA ALA A 221 19.30 -30.40 25.66
C ALA A 221 18.32 -30.60 26.82
N ASP A 222 17.03 -30.79 26.54
CA ASP A 222 15.98 -31.09 27.53
C ASP A 222 16.31 -32.31 28.38
N LEU A 223 16.76 -33.41 27.76
CA LEU A 223 17.14 -34.63 28.49
C LEU A 223 18.30 -34.42 29.47
N SER A 224 19.18 -33.46 29.20
CA SER A 224 20.34 -33.16 30.03
C SER A 224 20.11 -32.02 31.04
N GLY A 225 19.26 -31.06 30.68
CA GLY A 225 19.04 -29.81 31.41
C GLY A 225 17.74 -29.74 32.20
N GLY A 226 16.79 -30.65 31.95
CA GLY A 226 15.47 -30.64 32.59
C GLY A 226 14.58 -29.47 32.13
N THR A 227 14.82 -28.96 30.93
CA THR A 227 13.89 -28.07 30.21
C THR A 227 12.84 -28.91 29.47
N ASN A 228 11.74 -28.27 29.04
CA ASN A 228 10.66 -28.88 28.27
C ASN A 228 10.43 -28.10 26.95
N VAL A 229 11.51 -27.68 26.28
CA VAL A 229 11.40 -26.92 25.03
C VAL A 229 10.90 -27.83 23.89
N ALA A 230 11.34 -29.09 23.87
CA ALA A 230 11.00 -30.11 22.90
C ALA A 230 9.84 -31.02 23.35
N ASP A 231 9.02 -30.60 24.32
CA ASP A 231 7.75 -31.25 24.71
C ASP A 231 6.66 -30.97 23.66
N PHE A 232 6.87 -31.50 22.45
CA PHE A 232 6.06 -31.24 21.27
C PHE A 232 4.59 -31.61 21.44
N ASN A 233 4.29 -32.64 22.23
CA ASN A 233 2.92 -33.09 22.46
C ASN A 233 2.26 -32.48 23.71
N GLU A 234 2.92 -31.51 24.34
CA GLU A 234 2.45 -30.79 25.53
C GLU A 234 2.11 -31.70 26.72
N SER A 235 2.83 -32.82 26.89
CA SER A 235 2.58 -33.77 27.98
C SER A 235 3.11 -33.30 29.34
N GLY A 236 3.93 -32.25 29.35
CA GLY A 236 4.68 -31.77 30.50
C GLY A 236 6.05 -32.43 30.67
N ALA A 237 6.50 -33.26 29.72
CA ALA A 237 7.79 -33.93 29.78
C ALA A 237 8.35 -34.30 28.39
N THR A 238 9.61 -33.97 28.14
CA THR A 238 10.30 -34.33 26.90
C THR A 238 10.68 -35.81 26.88
N THR A 239 10.06 -36.58 25.97
CA THR A 239 10.24 -38.03 25.83
C THR A 239 10.36 -38.45 24.36
N SER A 240 10.45 -39.76 24.09
CA SER A 240 10.40 -40.27 22.71
C SER A 240 9.03 -40.10 22.05
N ALA A 241 7.97 -39.83 22.83
CA ALA A 241 6.65 -39.55 22.27
C ALA A 241 6.65 -38.23 21.48
N ASP A 242 7.44 -37.24 21.91
CA ASP A 242 7.58 -35.94 21.25
C ASP A 242 8.27 -36.07 19.89
N ILE A 243 9.29 -36.93 19.77
CA ILE A 243 9.93 -37.25 18.49
C ILE A 243 8.88 -37.79 17.50
N THR A 244 8.03 -38.70 17.96
CA THR A 244 7.03 -39.33 17.07
C THR A 244 5.96 -38.33 16.67
N ALA A 245 5.54 -37.46 17.59
CA ALA A 245 4.58 -36.40 17.31
C ALA A 245 5.16 -35.34 16.35
N PHE A 246 6.39 -34.88 16.58
CA PHE A 246 7.09 -33.94 15.71
C PHE A 246 7.26 -34.51 14.29
N LEU A 247 7.75 -35.76 14.16
CA LEU A 247 7.90 -36.39 12.85
C LEU A 247 6.56 -36.56 12.13
N GLY A 248 5.48 -36.85 12.86
CA GLY A 248 4.12 -36.89 12.31
C GLY A 248 3.73 -35.55 11.69
N ALA A 249 3.85 -34.46 12.47
CA ALA A 249 3.58 -33.11 11.99
C ALA A 249 4.49 -32.70 10.82
N TRP A 250 5.77 -33.08 10.86
CA TRP A 250 6.74 -32.80 9.81
C TRP A 250 6.40 -33.49 8.48
N PHE A 251 6.02 -34.77 8.51
CA PHE A 251 5.58 -35.47 7.31
C PHE A 251 4.26 -34.91 6.75
N GLU A 252 3.33 -34.52 7.63
CA GLU A 252 2.08 -33.89 7.22
C GLU A 252 2.35 -32.54 6.54
N ALA A 253 3.21 -31.71 7.13
CA ALA A 253 3.59 -30.42 6.56
C ALA A 253 4.35 -30.55 5.24
N LEU A 254 5.18 -31.58 5.06
CA LEU A 254 5.81 -31.85 3.76
C LEU A 254 4.80 -32.28 2.68
N ALA A 255 3.74 -33.00 3.07
CA ALA A 255 2.76 -33.51 2.12
C ALA A 255 1.73 -32.45 1.71
N ASN A 256 1.28 -31.63 2.67
CA ASN A 256 0.16 -30.72 2.51
C ASN A 256 0.54 -29.24 2.60
N GLY A 257 1.80 -28.94 2.94
CA GLY A 257 2.20 -27.61 3.38
C GLY A 257 1.80 -27.37 4.83
N CYS A 258 2.25 -26.21 5.31
CA CYS A 258 1.65 -25.49 6.41
C CYS A 258 0.62 -24.50 5.79
#